data_AF-A0A7Y9EB24-F1
#
_entry.id   AF-A0A7Y9EB24-F1
#
_cell.length_a   1.000
_cell.length_b   1.000
_cell.length_c   1.000
_cell.angle_alpha   90.00
_cell.angle_beta   90.00
_cell.angle_gamma   90.00
#
_symmetry.space_group_name_H-M   'P 1'
#
loop_
_entity.id
_entity.type
_entity.pdbx_description
1 polymer ?
#
loop_
_entity_poly.entity_id
_entity_poly.type
_entity_poly.pdbx_seq_one_letter_code
_entity_poly.pdbx_strand_id
1 'polypeptide(L)'
;MMSDEAAEGPEFPAAPPPDPTGHPRVDAALALLGELGGRPVAAHVEVFEDVHQRLQELLAAAGQDERPAPPRPAFPDALRPRE
;
A
#
# COMPACT_ATOMS: atom_id res chain seq x y z
N MET A 1 -19.27 -18.79 -31.29
CA MET A 1 -18.66 -19.44 -30.11
C MET A 1 -17.17 -19.51 -30.36
N MET A 2 -16.41 -18.54 -29.83
CA MET A 2 -14.96 -18.66 -29.76
C MET A 2 -14.69 -19.25 -28.39
N SER A 3 -14.36 -20.54 -28.39
CA SER A 3 -14.00 -21.29 -27.21
C SER A 3 -12.79 -20.65 -26.56
N ASP A 4 -12.90 -20.49 -25.26
CA ASP A 4 -11.83 -20.26 -24.31
C ASP A 4 -10.66 -21.22 -24.62
N GLU A 5 -9.66 -20.70 -25.32
CA GLU A 5 -8.38 -21.38 -25.47
C GLU A 5 -7.68 -21.22 -24.13
N ALA A 6 -7.83 -22.24 -23.29
CA ALA A 6 -7.10 -22.40 -22.04
C ALA A 6 -5.61 -22.37 -22.37
N ALA A 7 -5.03 -21.17 -22.32
CA ALA A 7 -3.61 -20.98 -22.39
C ALA A 7 -3.01 -21.61 -21.13
N GLU A 8 -2.67 -22.90 -21.20
CA GLU A 8 -1.75 -23.54 -20.27
C GLU A 8 -0.38 -22.89 -20.46
N GLY A 9 -0.23 -21.71 -19.85
CA GLY A 9 1.07 -21.12 -19.61
C GLY A 9 1.89 -22.07 -18.73
N PRO A 10 3.23 -22.04 -18.83
CA PRO A 10 4.10 -22.87 -17.99
C PRO A 10 3.68 -22.81 -16.52
N GLU A 11 3.48 -23.98 -15.90
CA GLU A 11 3.27 -24.13 -14.46
C GLU A 11 4.56 -23.72 -13.73
N PHE A 12 4.76 -22.41 -13.56
CA PHE A 12 5.79 -21.93 -12.67
C PHE A 12 5.33 -22.22 -11.25
N PRO A 13 6.15 -22.91 -10.43
CA PRO A 13 5.83 -23.07 -9.03
C PRO A 13 5.66 -21.69 -8.41
N ALA A 14 4.54 -21.47 -7.72
CA ALA A 14 4.31 -20.24 -6.99
C ALA A 14 5.50 -20.01 -6.04
N ALA A 15 6.11 -18.82 -6.11
CA ALA A 15 7.17 -18.45 -5.19
C ALA A 15 6.62 -18.55 -3.76
N PRO A 16 7.45 -18.99 -2.79
CA PRO A 16 7.02 -19.00 -1.40
C PRO A 16 6.62 -17.58 -0.97
N PRO A 17 5.62 -17.45 -0.09
CA PRO A 17 5.21 -16.14 0.41
C PRO A 17 6.39 -15.45 1.12
N PRO A 18 6.48 -14.12 1.05
CA PRO A 18 7.53 -13.38 1.73
C PRO A 18 7.45 -13.57 3.24
N ASP A 19 8.59 -13.46 3.93
CA ASP A 19 8.63 -13.45 5.39
C ASP A 19 7.77 -12.29 5.94
N PRO A 20 7.09 -12.48 7.09
CA PRO A 20 6.28 -11.43 7.71
C PRO A 20 7.12 -10.19 8.01
N THR A 21 6.57 -9.02 7.70
CA THR A 21 7.23 -7.72 7.91
C THR A 21 7.18 -7.28 9.38
N GLY A 22 6.33 -7.90 10.18
CA GLY A 22 6.08 -7.52 11.57
C GLY A 22 5.07 -6.37 11.71
N HIS A 23 4.53 -5.85 10.61
CA HIS A 23 3.50 -4.82 10.60
C HIS A 23 2.16 -5.43 10.15
N PRO A 24 1.19 -5.67 11.06
CA PRO A 24 -0.01 -6.48 10.76
C PRO A 24 -0.81 -6.01 9.55
N ARG A 25 -0.89 -4.70 9.31
CA ARG A 25 -1.60 -4.13 8.16
C ARG A 25 -0.86 -4.33 6.83
N VAL A 26 0.47 -4.35 6.86
CA VAL A 26 1.30 -4.63 5.67
C VAL A 26 1.22 -6.11 5.36
N ASP A 27 1.34 -6.96 6.38
CA ASP A 27 1.23 -8.42 6.24
C ASP A 27 -0.13 -8.83 5.68
N ALA A 28 -1.22 -8.19 6.15
CA ALA A 28 -2.56 -8.42 5.61
C ALA A 28 -2.71 -8.01 4.14
N ALA A 29 -2.08 -6.91 3.71
CA ALA A 29 -2.08 -6.50 2.31
C ALA A 29 -1.29 -7.49 1.45
N LEU A 30 -0.11 -7.91 1.90
CA LEU A 30 0.73 -8.86 1.15
C LEU A 30 0.11 -10.27 1.06
N ALA A 31 -0.69 -10.68 2.04
CA ALA A 31 -1.40 -11.96 2.01
C ALA A 31 -2.35 -12.10 0.81
N LEU A 32 -2.91 -10.99 0.30
CA LEU A 32 -3.79 -10.98 -0.89
C LEU A 32 -3.08 -11.48 -2.15
N LEU A 33 -1.76 -11.30 -2.24
CA LEU A 33 -0.98 -11.80 -3.38
C LEU A 33 -0.99 -13.33 -3.46
N GLY A 34 -1.19 -14.02 -2.32
CA GLY A 34 -1.32 -15.48 -2.28
C GLY A 34 -2.55 -16.00 -3.03
N GLU A 35 -3.57 -15.18 -3.23
CA GLU A 35 -4.80 -15.56 -3.95
C GLU A 35 -4.61 -15.59 -5.47
N LEU A 36 -3.53 -14.99 -6.00
CA LEU A 36 -3.30 -14.84 -7.44
C LEU A 36 -3.15 -16.18 -8.16
N GLY A 37 -2.51 -17.18 -7.53
CA GLY A 37 -2.24 -18.48 -8.13
C GLY A 37 -3.48 -19.25 -8.57
N GLY A 38 -4.65 -18.96 -7.98
CA GLY A 38 -5.93 -19.59 -8.34
C GLY A 38 -6.84 -18.71 -9.20
N ARG A 39 -6.41 -17.50 -9.59
CA ARG A 39 -7.24 -16.52 -10.30
C ARG A 39 -6.77 -16.34 -11.75
N PRO A 40 -7.68 -16.03 -12.69
CA PRO A 40 -7.30 -15.65 -14.05
C PRO A 40 -6.36 -14.44 -14.05
N VAL A 41 -5.40 -14.41 -14.97
CA VAL A 41 -4.43 -13.31 -15.10
C VAL A 41 -5.10 -11.94 -15.23
N ALA A 42 -6.23 -11.86 -15.94
CA ALA A 42 -7.00 -10.63 -16.08
C ALA A 42 -7.46 -10.07 -14.71
N ALA A 43 -7.70 -10.95 -13.73
CA ALA A 43 -8.11 -10.56 -12.40
C ALA A 43 -6.93 -10.14 -11.51
N HIS A 44 -5.68 -10.45 -11.90
CA HIS A 44 -4.49 -10.11 -11.11
C HIS A 44 -4.31 -8.61 -10.99
N VAL A 45 -4.67 -7.84 -12.03
CA VAL A 45 -4.58 -6.38 -12.05
C VAL A 45 -5.34 -5.78 -10.87
N GLU A 46 -6.59 -6.17 -10.65
CA GLU A 46 -7.41 -5.66 -9.56
C GLU A 46 -6.78 -5.92 -8.18
N VAL A 47 -6.15 -7.08 -8.00
CA VAL A 47 -5.47 -7.43 -6.74
C VAL A 47 -4.19 -6.62 -6.56
N PHE A 48 -3.40 -6.44 -7.62
CA PHE A 48 -2.20 -5.61 -7.54
C PHE A 48 -2.53 -4.16 -7.21
N GLU A 49 -3.59 -3.60 -7.81
CA GLU A 49 -4.05 -2.25 -7.52
C GLU A 49 -4.55 -2.11 -6.07
N ASP A 50 -5.34 -3.07 -5.57
CA ASP A 50 -5.80 -3.05 -4.17
C ASP A 50 -4.63 -3.13 -3.17
N VAL A 51 -3.66 -4.01 -3.43
CA VAL A 51 -2.45 -4.12 -2.61
C VAL A 51 -1.65 -2.82 -2.65
N HIS A 52 -1.40 -2.25 -3.83
CA HIS A 52 -0.68 -1.00 -3.96
C HIS A 52 -1.38 0.15 -3.24
N GLN A 53 -2.70 0.29 -3.42
CA GLN A 53 -3.47 1.36 -2.80
C GLN A 53 -3.41 1.30 -1.28
N ARG A 54 -3.56 0.10 -0.70
CA ARG A 54 -3.48 -0.12 0.75
C ARG A 54 -2.09 0.20 1.29
N LEU A 55 -1.03 -0.25 0.62
CA LEU A 55 0.34 0.03 1.05
C LEU A 55 0.63 1.54 0.97
N GLN A 56 0.15 2.22 -0.07
CA GLN A 56 0.30 3.66 -0.21
C GLN A 56 -0.43 4.43 0.89
N GLU A 57 -1.65 4.03 1.24
CA GLU A 57 -2.41 4.61 2.36
C GLU A 57 -1.69 4.43 3.70
N LEU A 58 -1.12 3.25 3.95
CA LEU A 58 -0.35 2.98 5.17
C LEU A 58 0.90 3.87 5.25
N LEU A 59 1.64 4.01 4.15
CA LEU A 59 2.81 4.89 4.07
C LEU A 59 2.42 6.37 4.24
N ALA A 60 1.33 6.79 3.61
CA ALA A 60 0.82 8.16 3.73
C ALA A 60 0.41 8.51 5.16
N ALA A 61 -0.19 7.56 5.89
CA ALA A 61 -0.56 7.71 7.29
C ALA A 61 0.67 7.81 8.20
N ALA A 62 1.66 6.92 8.04
CA ALA A 62 2.90 6.95 8.81
C ALA A 62 3.64 8.30 8.68
N GLY A 63 3.72 8.83 7.47
CA GLY A 63 4.38 10.13 7.22
C GLY A 63 3.66 11.35 7.82
N GLN A 64 2.39 11.24 8.26
CA GLN A 64 1.74 12.33 9.00
C GLN A 64 2.17 12.37 10.47
N ASP A 65 2.38 11.21 11.08
CA ASP A 65 2.79 11.10 12.49
C ASP A 65 4.20 11.67 12.71
N GLU A 66 5.06 11.59 11.69
CA GLU A 66 6.44 12.09 11.72
C GLU A 66 6.57 13.58 11.40
N ARG A 67 5.49 14.26 10.98
CA ARG A 67 5.57 15.67 10.57
C ARG A 67 5.66 16.57 11.83
N PRO A 68 6.81 17.23 12.10
CA PRO A 68 6.92 18.11 13.25
C PRO A 68 5.90 19.25 13.13
N ALA A 69 5.25 19.59 14.25
CA ALA A 69 4.33 20.71 14.31
C ALA A 69 5.01 21.97 13.77
N PRO A 70 4.33 22.78 12.93
CA PRO A 70 4.93 24.01 12.43
C PRO A 70 5.40 24.87 13.61
N PRO A 71 6.60 25.47 13.54
CA PRO A 71 7.08 26.33 14.62
C PRO A 71 6.03 27.40 14.87
N ARG A 72 5.59 27.52 16.14
CA ARG A 72 4.64 28.55 16.54
C ARG A 72 5.18 29.89 16.03
N PRO A 73 4.43 30.68 15.24
CA PRO A 73 4.96 31.92 14.71
C PRO A 73 5.41 32.79 15.89
N ALA A 74 6.72 33.04 15.95
CA ALA A 74 7.33 33.96 16.87
C ALA A 74 7.00 35.37 16.39
N PHE A 75 5.74 35.79 16.47
CA PHE A 75 5.47 37.21 16.54
C PHE A 75 5.93 37.64 17.93
N PRO A 76 7.00 38.45 18.06
CA PRO A 76 7.31 39.00 19.35
C PRO A 76 6.16 39.94 19.75
N ASP A 77 5.73 39.88 21.00
CA ASP A 77 4.90 40.91 21.66
C ASP A 77 5.49 42.33 21.50
N ALA A 78 6.71 42.46 20.98
CA ALA A 78 7.45 43.68 20.70
C ALA A 78 6.87 44.59 19.60
N LEU A 79 5.83 44.16 18.86
CA LEU A 79 5.10 45.05 17.95
C LEU A 79 3.76 45.56 18.52
N ARG A 80 3.44 45.28 19.80
CA ARG A 80 2.33 45.97 20.46
C ARG A 80 2.70 47.44 20.68
N PRO A 81 1.97 48.40 20.08
CA PRO A 81 2.17 49.81 20.37
C PRO A 81 1.99 50.05 21.88
N ARG A 82 2.94 50.76 22.49
CA ARG A 82 2.76 51.26 23.84
C ARG A 82 1.90 52.51 23.74
N GLU A 83 0.66 52.41 24.18
CA GLU A 83 -0.24 53.56 24.46
C GLU A 83 0.32 54.40 25.62
#